data_AF-A0A2K8T8H3-F1
#
_entry.id   AF-A0A2K8T8H3-F1
#
_cell.length_a   1.000
_cell.length_b   1.000
_cell.length_c   1.000
_cell.angle_alpha   90.00
_cell.angle_beta   90.00
_cell.angle_gamma   90.00
#
_symmetry.space_group_name_H-M   'P 1'
#
loop_
_entity.id
_entity.type
_entity.pdbx_description
1 polymer ?
#
loop_
_entity_poly.entity_id
_entity_poly.type
_entity_poly.pdbx_seq_one_letter_code
_entity_poly.pdbx_strand_id
1 'polypeptide(L)' 'MAALKGNQPNLFIDVKTNFTPEFTYEQINKGHGRIEKRHVSICQKFDGIPPWPGLRTLIQVKSDL' A
#
# COMPACT_ATOMS: atom_id res chain seq x y z
N MET A 1 9.03 -7.52 -6.55
CA MET A 1 7.97 -6.62 -6.05
C MET A 1 7.49 -5.77 -7.22
N ALA A 2 6.19 -5.65 -7.43
CA ALA A 2 5.63 -4.83 -8.51
C ALA A 2 4.89 -3.64 -7.91
N ALA A 3 5.08 -2.44 -8.47
CA ALA A 3 4.33 -1.27 -8.07
C ALA A 3 3.04 -1.18 -8.89
N LEU A 4 1.89 -1.15 -8.22
CA LEU A 4 0.63 -0.84 -8.88
C LEU A 4 0.58 0.67 -9.11
N LYS A 5 0.72 1.07 -10.38
CA LYS A 5 0.63 2.47 -10.82
C LYS A 5 -0.65 2.61 -11.65
N GLY A 6 -1.13 3.83 -11.86
CA GLY A 6 -2.37 4.11 -12.62
C GLY A 6 -2.38 3.69 -14.11
N ASN A 7 -1.47 2.82 -14.55
CA ASN A 7 -1.49 2.22 -15.89
C ASN A 7 -2.49 1.05 -16.01
N GLN A 8 -3.05 0.60 -14.88
CA GLN A 8 -4.15 -0.38 -14.82
C GLN A 8 -5.30 0.23 -14.00
N PRO A 9 -6.13 1.11 -14.59
CA PRO A 9 -7.04 1.98 -13.86
C PRO A 9 -8.08 1.21 -13.04
N ASN A 10 -8.69 0.17 -13.61
CA ASN A 10 -9.71 -0.62 -12.92
C ASN A 10 -9.12 -1.37 -11.72
N LEU A 11 -8.00 -2.08 -11.94
CA LEU A 11 -7.30 -2.80 -10.87
C LEU A 11 -6.85 -1.85 -9.74
N PHE A 12 -6.37 -0.66 -10.09
CA PHE A 12 -6.00 0.36 -9.11
C PHE A 12 -7.21 0.84 -8.29
N ILE A 13 -8.36 1.08 -8.93
CA ILE A 13 -9.60 1.47 -8.25
C ILE A 13 -10.10 0.35 -7.34
N ASP A 14 -10.11 -0.90 -7.81
CA ASP A 14 -10.58 -2.05 -7.04
C ASP A 14 -9.69 -2.31 -5.83
N VAL A 15 -8.37 -2.29 -6.01
CA VAL A 15 -7.41 -2.40 -4.92
C VAL A 15 -7.62 -1.26 -3.92
N LYS A 16 -7.74 -0.01 -4.38
CA LYS A 16 -7.92 1.14 -3.49
C LYS A 16 -9.24 1.09 -2.71
N THR A 17 -10.31 0.59 -3.33
CA THR A 17 -11.66 0.53 -2.73
C THR A 17 -11.77 -0.58 -1.69
N ASN A 18 -11.14 -1.73 -1.94
CA ASN A 18 -11.25 -2.91 -1.09
C ASN A 18 -10.04 -3.13 -0.18
N PHE A 19 -9.02 -2.27 -0.24
CA PHE A 19 -7.84 -2.35 0.62
C PHE A 19 -8.25 -2.15 2.09
N THR A 20 -8.25 -3.26 2.83
CA THR A 20 -8.50 -3.28 4.28
C THR A 20 -7.22 -3.68 5.00
N PRO A 21 -6.52 -2.75 5.68
CA PRO A 21 -5.24 -3.05 6.31
C PRO A 21 -5.41 -3.99 7.51
N GLU A 22 -4.59 -5.02 7.56
CA GLU A 22 -4.50 -5.96 8.70
C GLU A 22 -3.39 -5.54 9.67
N PHE A 23 -2.31 -4.97 9.13
CA PHE A 23 -1.20 -4.45 9.92
C PHE A 23 -0.84 -3.05 9.44
N THR A 24 -0.55 -2.18 10.41
CA THR A 24 -0.06 -0.82 10.15
C THR A 24 1.19 -0.56 10.98
N TYR A 25 2.19 0.05 10.37
CA TYR A 25 3.44 0.45 11.01
C TYR A 25 3.75 1.91 10.66
N GLU A 26 4.16 2.68 11.66
CA GLU A 26 4.62 4.05 11.47
C GLU A 26 6.14 4.10 11.64
N GLN A 27 6.82 4.71 10.68
CA GLN A 27 8.26 4.96 10.72
C GLN A 27 8.51 6.46 10.68
N ILE A 28 9.28 6.95 11.66
CA ILE A 28 9.75 8.34 11.70
C ILE A 28 11.26 8.32 11.46
N ASN A 29 11.69 8.79 10.29
CA ASN A 29 13.09 8.95 9.96
C ASN A 29 13.49 10.42 10.16
N LYS A 30 14.56 10.64 10.92
CA LYS A 30 15.15 11.96 11.12
C LYS A 30 16.52 12.00 10.43
N GLY A 31 16.73 12.91 9.50
CA GLY A 31 17.99 13.03 8.78
C GLY A 31 18.17 14.42 8.16
N HIS A 32 19.38 14.99 8.25
CA HIS A 32 19.74 16.29 7.64
C HIS A 32 18.74 17.43 7.94
N GLY A 33 18.25 17.52 9.19
CA GLY A 33 17.26 18.53 9.59
C GLY A 33 15.83 18.29 9.09
N ARG A 34 15.57 17.17 8.39
CA ARG A 34 14.25 16.77 7.90
C ARG A 34 13.68 15.65 8.77
N ILE A 35 12.36 15.68 8.96
CA ILE A 35 11.60 14.59 9.57
C ILE A 35 10.71 14.01 8.48
N GLU A 36 10.94 12.77 8.10
CA GLU A 36 10.06 12.02 7.20
C GLU A 36 9.23 11.03 8.02
N LYS A 37 7.91 11.17 7.96
CA LYS A 37 6.98 10.20 8.55
C LYS A 37 6.39 9.33 7.45
N ARG A 38 6.52 8.01 7.60
CA ARG A 38 5.95 7.01 6.69
C ARG A 38 4.94 6.16 7.44
N HIS A 39 3.77 5.98 6.84
CA HIS A 39 2.76 5.04 7.27
C HIS A 39 2.73 3.88 6.28
N VAL A 40 3.06 2.68 6.76
CA VAL A 40 3.05 1.44 5.99
C VAL A 40 1.86 0.61 6.43
N SER A 41 1.01 0.23 5.49
CA SER A 41 -0.15 -0.64 5.75
C SER A 41 -0.05 -1.90 4.90
N ILE A 42 -0.35 -3.06 5.49
CA ILE A 42 -0.24 -4.37 4.87
C ILE A 42 -1.62 -5.04 4.85
N CYS A 43 -1.96 -5.66 3.73
CA CYS A 43 -3.20 -6.42 3.53
C CYS A 43 -2.89 -7.76 2.83
N GLN A 44 -3.43 -8.86 3.37
CA GLN A 44 -3.34 -10.21 2.84
C GLN A 44 -4.72 -10.83 2.56
N LYS A 45 -5.80 -10.12 2.92
CA LYS A 45 -7.18 -10.45 2.56
C LYS A 45 -7.59 -9.69 1.30
N PHE A 46 -7.95 -10.42 0.25
CA PHE A 46 -8.20 -9.84 -1.07
C PHE A 46 -9.69 -9.85 -1.45
N ASP A 47 -10.59 -9.86 -0.47
CA ASP A 47 -12.03 -9.76 -0.70
C ASP A 47 -12.36 -8.53 -1.55
N GLY A 48 -13.06 -8.73 -2.66
CA GLY A 48 -13.42 -7.64 -3.59
C GLY A 48 -12.30 -7.18 -4.53
N ILE A 49 -11.10 -7.77 -4.48
CA ILE A 49 -10.00 -7.46 -5.41
C ILE A 49 -9.95 -8.53 -6.52
N PRO A 50 -9.85 -8.14 -7.81
CA PRO A 50 -9.72 -9.09 -8.92
C PRO A 50 -8.57 -10.09 -8.69
N PRO A 51 -8.73 -11.37 -9.10
CA PRO A 51 -7.68 -12.36 -8.94
C PRO A 51 -6.40 -11.92 -9.66
N TRP A 52 -5.31 -11.86 -8.90
CA TRP A 52 -3.98 -11.60 -9.46
C TRP A 52 -3.09 -12.81 -9.20
N PRO A 53 -2.71 -13.56 -10.25
CA PRO A 53 -1.86 -14.74 -10.10
C PRO A 53 -0.59 -14.45 -9.30
N GLY A 54 -0.41 -15.18 -8.19
CA GLY A 54 0.75 -15.06 -7.33
C GLY A 54 0.71 -13.89 -6.33
N LEU A 55 -0.36 -13.10 -6.26
CA LEU A 55 -0.52 -12.07 -5.24
C LEU A 55 -0.67 -12.69 -3.85
N ARG A 56 0.20 -12.28 -2.92
CA ARG A 56 0.22 -12.75 -1.53
C ARG A 56 0.14 -11.62 -0.50
N THR A 57 0.52 -10.41 -0.89
CA THR A 57 0.58 -9.26 0.00
C THR A 57 0.39 -7.97 -0.81
N LEU A 58 -0.48 -7.10 -0.34
CA LEU A 58 -0.58 -5.71 -0.76
C LEU A 58 0.06 -4.82 0.31
N ILE A 59 0.89 -3.87 -0.12
CA ILE A 59 1.57 -2.92 0.76
C ILE A 59 1.24 -1.51 0.27
N GLN A 60 0.66 -0.70 1.14
CA GLN A 60 0.44 0.72 0.92
C GLN A 60 1.47 1.49 1.74
N VAL A 61 2.18 2.42 1.09
CA VAL A 61 3.10 3.35 1.75
C VAL A 61 2.62 4.77 1.51
N LYS A 62 2.35 5.49 2.60
CA LYS A 62 2.07 6.94 2.57
C LYS A 62 3.20 7.67 3.27
N SER A 63 3.64 8.77 2.69
CA SER A 63 4.60 9.69 3.31
C SER A 63 3.87 10.98 3.64
N ASP A 64 3.96 11.42 4.90
CA ASP A 64 3.65 12.81 5.27
C ASP A 64 4.91 13.63 4.98
N LEU A 65 4.79 14.58 4.05
CA LEU A 65 5.82 15.57 3.71
C LEU A 65 5.48 16.90 4.36
#